data_AF-R7B239-F1
#
_entry.id   AF-R7B239-F1
#
_cell.length_a   1.000
_cell.length_b   1.000
_cell.length_c   1.000
_cell.angle_alpha   90.00
_cell.angle_beta   90.00
_cell.angle_gamma   90.00
#
_symmetry.space_group_name_H-M   'P 1'
#
loop_
_entity.id
_entity.type
_entity.pdbx_description
1 polymer ?
#
loop_
_entity_poly.entity_id
_entity_poly.type
_entity_poly.pdbx_seq_one_letter_code
_entity_poly.pdbx_strand_id
1 'polypeptide(L)'
;MTVNVTGSIIKDMCDNKRKNTVWVWEALFPYIIYLIVMEFVTAIVPYVTGRTDSSSVTAGLAGQIIMIPVLIFMLHRECMLKFVFEWKKDAVRDLIIPFAAGTIIGAAATWAAGMLASADPGFEGIQTVYRQNIAVTIVSSVIFAPVVEELLFRALMYRRMKCVFRGHTAIIVSALFFAVGHASVLQLVYGFIMGIVFAVLYDRRNTILAPVAMHMAANLITILIKL
;
A
#
# COMPACT_ATOMS: atom_id res chain seq x y z
N MET A 1 -0.94 5.14 38.34
CA MET A 1 -0.89 6.01 37.15
C MET A 1 -0.27 5.23 36.00
N THR A 2 -1.07 4.66 35.11
CA THR A 2 -0.56 4.16 33.82
C THR A 2 -0.33 5.38 32.93
N VAL A 3 0.92 5.85 32.86
CA VAL A 3 1.30 6.85 31.86
C VAL A 3 0.94 6.26 30.50
N ASN A 4 0.17 7.00 29.70
CA ASN A 4 -0.21 6.58 28.36
C ASN A 4 1.02 6.68 27.43
N VAL A 5 1.94 5.71 27.57
CA VAL A 5 3.25 5.67 26.89
C VAL A 5 3.09 5.82 25.37
N THR A 6 2.04 5.25 24.79
CA THR A 6 1.74 5.33 23.36
C THR A 6 1.41 6.76 22.92
N GLY A 7 0.65 7.50 23.73
CA GLY A 7 0.35 8.91 23.48
C GLY A 7 1.60 9.79 23.54
N SER A 8 2.53 9.49 24.44
CA SER A 8 3.80 10.21 24.57
C SER A 8 4.68 10.03 23.33
N ILE A 9 4.89 8.79 22.87
CA ILE A 9 5.75 8.51 21.70
C ILE A 9 5.24 9.22 20.43
N ILE A 10 3.92 9.17 20.18
CA ILE A 10 3.32 9.84 19.00
C ILE A 10 3.46 11.35 19.13
N LYS A 11 3.26 11.90 20.33
CA LYS A 11 3.41 13.33 20.58
C LYS A 11 4.85 13.78 20.32
N ASP A 12 5.84 13.08 20.86
CA ASP A 12 7.26 13.39 20.70
C ASP A 12 7.68 13.32 19.23
N MET A 13 7.22 12.27 18.52
CA MET A 13 7.43 12.16 17.07
C MET A 13 6.84 13.36 16.33
N CYS A 14 5.57 13.70 16.58
CA CYS A 14 4.92 14.82 15.90
C CYS A 14 5.53 16.18 16.25
N ASP A 15 5.96 16.37 17.50
CA ASP A 15 6.67 17.59 17.93
C ASP A 15 8.01 17.72 17.21
N ASN A 16 8.74 16.63 17.03
CA ASN A 16 9.97 16.62 16.25
C ASN A 16 9.70 16.94 14.76
N LYS A 17 8.71 16.29 14.14
CA LYS A 17 8.36 16.53 12.73
C LYS A 17 7.89 17.96 12.47
N ARG A 18 7.15 18.58 13.39
CA ARG A 18 6.71 19.98 13.26
C ARG A 18 7.84 20.99 13.34
N LYS A 19 8.88 20.70 14.11
CA LYS A 19 10.06 21.59 14.26
C LYS A 19 11.07 21.41 13.13
N ASN A 20 11.10 20.23 12.50
CA ASN A 20 12.07 19.91 11.47
C ASN A 20 11.62 20.42 10.09
N THR A 21 12.43 21.26 9.44
CA THR A 21 12.15 21.78 8.09
C THR A 21 12.31 20.73 6.98
N VAL A 22 12.99 19.61 7.23
CA VAL A 22 13.15 18.51 6.25
C VAL A 22 12.07 17.43 6.37
N TRP A 23 10.95 17.70 7.05
CA TRP A 23 9.87 16.73 7.24
C TRP A 23 9.31 16.19 5.90
N VAL A 24 9.32 17.01 4.83
CA VAL A 24 8.88 16.59 3.49
C VAL A 24 9.78 15.46 2.98
N TRP A 25 11.09 15.63 3.09
CA TRP A 25 12.05 14.59 2.74
C TRP A 25 11.81 13.33 3.58
N GLU A 26 11.61 13.49 4.88
CA GLU A 26 11.30 12.38 5.77
C GLU A 26 9.99 11.67 5.40
N ALA A 27 8.99 12.35 4.84
CA ALA A 27 7.77 11.70 4.38
C ALA A 27 7.98 10.94 3.06
N LEU A 28 8.81 11.45 2.15
CA LEU A 28 8.92 10.97 0.77
C LEU A 28 10.06 9.98 0.52
N PHE A 29 11.16 10.04 1.26
CA PHE A 29 12.30 9.15 1.05
C PHE A 29 11.97 7.63 1.11
N PRO A 30 10.99 7.14 1.92
CA PRO A 30 10.64 5.72 1.89
C PRO A 30 9.99 5.31 0.58
N TYR A 31 9.22 6.22 -0.03
CA TYR A 31 8.62 6.00 -1.34
C TYR A 31 9.70 5.96 -2.43
N ILE A 32 10.71 6.84 -2.34
CA ILE A 32 11.87 6.81 -3.25
C ILE A 32 12.64 5.49 -3.11
N ILE A 33 12.90 5.04 -1.87
CA ILE A 33 13.56 3.75 -1.62
C ILE A 33 12.72 2.60 -2.17
N TYR A 34 11.41 2.61 -1.96
CA TYR A 34 10.49 1.64 -2.53
C TYR A 34 10.63 1.59 -4.06
N LEU A 35 10.56 2.74 -4.75
CA LEU A 35 10.73 2.80 -6.20
C LEU A 35 12.09 2.24 -6.64
N ILE A 36 13.18 2.67 -6.00
CA ILE A 36 14.53 2.19 -6.34
C ILE A 36 14.64 0.68 -6.18
N VAL A 37 14.19 0.13 -5.05
CA VAL A 37 14.27 -1.32 -4.79
C VAL A 37 13.41 -2.09 -5.78
N MET A 38 12.18 -1.64 -6.03
CA MET A 38 11.27 -2.32 -6.95
C MET A 38 11.83 -2.33 -8.38
N GLU A 39 12.33 -1.19 -8.87
CA GLU A 39 12.93 -1.09 -10.21
C GLU A 39 14.23 -1.89 -10.31
N PHE A 40 15.12 -1.77 -9.32
CA PHE A 40 16.40 -2.47 -9.31
C PHE A 40 16.23 -4.00 -9.28
N VAL A 41 15.35 -4.50 -8.40
CA VAL A 41 15.08 -5.94 -8.30
C VAL A 41 14.41 -6.44 -9.59
N THR A 42 13.44 -5.68 -10.11
CA THR A 42 12.75 -6.06 -11.36
C THR A 42 13.73 -6.12 -12.54
N ALA A 43 14.68 -5.20 -12.61
CA ALA A 43 15.72 -5.19 -13.64
C ALA A 43 16.72 -6.36 -13.50
N ILE A 44 17.07 -6.79 -12.28
CA ILE A 44 18.13 -7.78 -12.04
C ILE A 44 17.65 -9.23 -12.08
N VAL A 45 16.42 -9.51 -11.68
CA VAL A 45 15.88 -10.88 -11.58
C VAL A 45 16.03 -11.68 -12.89
N PRO A 46 15.78 -11.13 -14.09
CA PRO A 46 15.99 -11.86 -15.34
C PRO A 46 17.45 -12.30 -15.56
N TYR A 47 18.41 -11.44 -15.19
CA TYR A 47 19.84 -11.73 -15.32
C TYR A 47 20.31 -12.78 -14.32
N VAL A 48 19.83 -12.72 -13.07
CA VAL A 48 20.21 -13.67 -12.01
C VAL A 48 19.62 -15.06 -12.25
N THR A 49 18.38 -15.12 -12.72
CA THR A 49 17.68 -16.39 -12.96
C THR A 49 18.05 -17.04 -14.30
N GLY A 50 18.73 -16.30 -15.18
CA GLY A 50 18.97 -16.71 -16.58
C GLY A 50 17.68 -16.87 -17.39
N ARG A 51 16.55 -16.37 -16.89
CA ARG A 51 15.24 -16.43 -17.55
C ARG A 51 14.82 -15.01 -17.91
N THR A 52 15.02 -14.65 -19.17
CA THR A 52 14.48 -13.40 -19.74
C THR A 52 12.95 -13.34 -19.66
N ASP A 53 12.32 -14.52 -19.58
CA ASP A 53 10.87 -14.70 -19.47
C ASP A 53 10.40 -14.74 -18.01
N SER A 54 11.29 -14.41 -17.05
CA SER A 54 10.90 -14.26 -15.65
C SER A 54 9.69 -13.35 -15.59
N SER A 55 8.55 -13.88 -15.15
CA SER A 55 7.33 -13.08 -15.12
C SER A 55 7.58 -11.80 -14.33
N SER A 56 7.11 -10.66 -14.85
CA SER A 56 7.19 -9.37 -14.16
C SER A 56 6.66 -9.45 -12.72
N VAL A 57 5.70 -10.35 -12.49
CA VAL A 57 5.12 -10.68 -11.19
C VAL A 57 6.11 -11.38 -10.26
N THR A 58 6.91 -12.34 -10.76
CA THR A 58 7.94 -13.01 -9.96
C THR A 58 8.99 -12.01 -9.48
N ALA A 59 9.42 -11.11 -10.37
CA ALA A 59 10.41 -10.10 -10.04
C ALA A 59 9.85 -9.05 -9.05
N GLY A 60 8.60 -8.62 -9.26
CA GLY A 60 7.88 -7.76 -8.32
C GLY A 60 7.71 -8.39 -6.93
N LEU A 61 7.39 -9.68 -6.85
CA LEU A 61 7.30 -10.41 -5.58
C LEU A 61 8.64 -10.41 -4.82
N ALA A 62 9.75 -10.64 -5.52
CA ALA A 62 11.08 -10.56 -4.91
C ALA A 62 11.36 -9.17 -4.33
N GLY A 63 11.00 -8.11 -5.06
CA GLY A 63 11.12 -6.72 -4.59
C GLY A 63 10.27 -6.46 -3.34
N GLN A 64 9.02 -6.94 -3.33
CA GLN A 64 8.11 -6.81 -2.19
C GLN A 64 8.66 -7.53 -0.94
N ILE A 65 9.20 -8.74 -1.09
CA ILE A 65 9.82 -9.50 0.01
C ILE A 65 11.00 -8.73 0.61
N ILE A 66 11.84 -8.11 -0.23
CA ILE A 66 12.97 -7.29 0.20
C ILE A 66 12.51 -5.99 0.87
N MET A 67 11.40 -5.41 0.42
CA MET A 67 10.88 -4.15 0.97
C MET A 67 10.30 -4.30 2.39
N ILE A 68 9.73 -5.44 2.76
CA ILE A 68 9.17 -5.65 4.11
C ILE A 68 10.19 -5.39 5.22
N PRO A 69 11.38 -6.02 5.27
CA PRO A 69 12.36 -5.75 6.33
C PRO A 69 12.86 -4.30 6.32
N VAL A 70 12.96 -3.67 5.15
CA VAL A 70 13.33 -2.25 5.03
C VAL A 70 12.28 -1.35 5.69
N LEU A 71 10.99 -1.59 5.41
CA LEU A 71 9.89 -0.84 6.02
C LEU A 71 9.77 -1.12 7.53
N ILE A 72 9.95 -2.37 7.96
CA ILE A 72 9.98 -2.74 9.37
C ILE A 72 11.12 -2.03 10.09
N PHE A 73 12.32 -1.97 9.49
CA PHE A 73 13.45 -1.22 10.05
C PHE A 73 13.14 0.27 10.19
N MET A 74 12.54 0.91 9.18
CA MET A 74 12.12 2.31 9.26
C MET A 74 11.09 2.54 10.37
N LEU A 75 10.09 1.67 10.48
CA LEU A 75 9.08 1.73 11.54
C LEU A 75 9.68 1.49 12.93
N HIS A 76 10.69 0.61 13.04
CA HIS A 76 11.42 0.36 14.28
C HIS A 76 12.19 1.60 14.75
N ARG A 77 12.87 2.28 13.82
CA ARG A 77 13.63 3.51 14.10
C ARG A 77 12.75 4.64 14.62
N GLU A 78 11.46 4.64 14.27
CA GLU A 78 10.48 5.60 14.76
C GLU A 78 9.66 5.08 15.96
N CYS A 79 10.02 3.92 16.54
CA CYS A 79 9.29 3.27 17.62
C CYS A 79 7.80 2.97 17.30
N MET A 80 7.46 2.89 16.01
CA MET A 80 6.08 2.78 15.53
C MET A 80 5.57 1.34 15.43
N LEU A 81 6.45 0.34 15.48
CA LEU A 81 6.08 -1.08 15.31
C LEU A 81 4.98 -1.53 16.28
N LYS A 82 5.08 -1.13 17.55
CA LYS A 82 4.11 -1.51 18.59
C LYS A 82 2.70 -1.03 18.27
N PHE A 83 2.58 0.12 17.59
CA PHE A 83 1.29 0.66 17.16
C PHE A 83 0.75 -0.07 15.93
N VAL A 84 1.61 -0.37 14.97
CA VAL A 84 1.20 -0.98 13.69
C VAL A 84 0.67 -2.40 13.90
N PHE A 85 1.32 -3.16 14.78
CA PHE A 85 0.98 -4.55 15.08
C PHE A 85 0.16 -4.73 16.37
N GLU A 86 -0.44 -3.66 16.89
CA GLU A 86 -1.30 -3.75 18.08
C GLU A 86 -2.61 -4.46 17.73
N TRP A 87 -2.81 -5.66 18.29
CA TRP A 87 -4.06 -6.40 18.10
C TRP A 87 -5.16 -5.85 19.02
N LYS A 88 -6.22 -5.32 18.43
CA LYS A 88 -7.37 -4.78 19.17
C LYS A 88 -8.44 -5.84 19.39
N LYS A 89 -9.23 -5.69 20.45
CA LYS A 89 -10.38 -6.58 20.72
C LYS A 89 -11.37 -6.65 19.54
N ASP A 90 -11.51 -5.57 18.78
CA ASP A 90 -12.39 -5.47 17.62
C ASP A 90 -11.73 -5.92 16.30
N ALA A 91 -10.55 -6.55 16.33
CA ALA A 91 -9.76 -6.89 15.12
C ALA A 91 -10.54 -7.73 14.10
N VAL A 92 -11.42 -8.62 14.56
CA VAL A 92 -12.28 -9.44 13.65
C VAL A 92 -13.23 -8.55 12.86
N ARG A 93 -13.86 -7.56 13.50
CA ARG A 93 -14.73 -6.59 12.81
C ARG A 93 -13.93 -5.71 11.86
N ASP A 94 -12.72 -5.34 12.28
CA ASP A 94 -11.78 -4.57 11.48
C ASP A 94 -11.17 -5.40 10.32
N LEU A 95 -11.44 -6.71 10.26
CA LEU A 95 -11.10 -7.57 9.13
C LEU A 95 -12.32 -7.82 8.22
N ILE A 96 -13.43 -8.30 8.77
CA ILE A 96 -14.58 -8.80 7.99
C ILE A 96 -15.27 -7.67 7.21
N ILE A 97 -15.57 -6.55 7.88
CA ILE A 97 -16.32 -5.45 7.22
C ILE A 97 -15.48 -4.83 6.10
N PRO A 98 -14.20 -4.48 6.32
CA PRO A 98 -13.37 -3.96 5.25
C PRO A 98 -13.14 -4.97 4.13
N PHE A 99 -12.98 -6.25 4.44
CA PHE A 99 -12.85 -7.30 3.43
C PHE A 99 -14.08 -7.36 2.53
N ALA A 100 -15.29 -7.43 3.11
CA ALA A 100 -16.54 -7.43 2.33
C ALA A 100 -16.70 -6.17 1.46
N ALA A 101 -16.41 -5.00 2.03
CA ALA A 101 -16.45 -3.73 1.28
C ALA A 101 -15.42 -3.71 0.14
N GLY A 102 -14.21 -4.22 0.38
CA GLY A 102 -13.15 -4.35 -0.62
C GLY A 102 -13.55 -5.25 -1.78
N THR A 103 -14.19 -6.39 -1.51
CA THR A 103 -14.73 -7.27 -2.56
C THR A 103 -15.76 -6.57 -3.44
N ILE A 104 -16.71 -5.85 -2.84
CA ILE A 104 -17.75 -5.14 -3.61
C ILE A 104 -17.13 -4.04 -4.47
N ILE A 105 -16.24 -3.23 -3.88
CA ILE A 105 -15.61 -2.11 -4.59
C ILE A 105 -14.65 -2.62 -5.68
N GLY A 106 -13.88 -3.68 -5.42
CA GLY A 106 -13.00 -4.30 -6.41
C GLY A 106 -13.78 -4.87 -7.60
N ALA A 107 -14.92 -5.53 -7.35
CA ALA A 107 -15.79 -6.02 -8.42
C ALA A 107 -16.36 -4.85 -9.26
N ALA A 108 -16.89 -3.81 -8.60
CA ALA A 108 -17.42 -2.63 -9.28
C ALA A 108 -16.34 -1.90 -10.11
N ALA A 109 -15.13 -1.77 -9.56
CA ALA A 109 -14.00 -1.17 -10.26
C ALA A 109 -13.55 -1.99 -11.46
N THR A 110 -13.53 -3.32 -11.34
CA THR A 110 -13.20 -4.22 -12.46
C THR A 110 -14.22 -4.09 -13.59
N TRP A 111 -15.50 -4.05 -13.26
CA TRP A 111 -16.57 -3.82 -14.22
C TRP A 111 -16.43 -2.45 -14.92
N ALA A 112 -16.24 -1.38 -14.15
CA ALA A 112 -16.07 -0.03 -14.70
C ALA A 112 -14.83 0.09 -15.58
N ALA A 113 -13.71 -0.52 -15.18
CA ALA A 113 -12.48 -0.55 -15.97
C ALA A 113 -12.67 -1.30 -17.28
N GLY A 114 -13.47 -2.38 -17.31
CA GLY A 114 -13.80 -3.10 -18.56
C GLY A 114 -14.54 -2.23 -19.58
N MET A 115 -15.43 -1.34 -19.11
CA MET A 115 -16.17 -0.41 -19.98
C MET A 115 -15.28 0.69 -20.57
N LEU A 116 -14.19 1.05 -19.88
CA LEU A 116 -13.27 2.11 -20.26
C LEU A 116 -11.94 1.59 -20.83
N ALA A 117 -11.78 0.27 -20.92
CA ALA A 117 -10.52 -0.37 -21.29
C ALA A 117 -9.99 0.07 -22.66
N SER A 118 -10.87 0.26 -23.64
CA SER A 118 -10.50 0.71 -24.99
C SER A 118 -10.00 2.16 -25.05
N ALA A 119 -10.20 2.94 -23.99
CA ALA A 119 -9.78 4.34 -23.90
C ALA A 119 -8.42 4.54 -23.22
N ASP A 120 -7.84 3.50 -22.61
CA ASP A 120 -6.56 3.57 -21.88
C ASP A 120 -5.55 2.56 -22.46
N PRO A 121 -4.59 3.00 -23.29
CA PRO A 121 -3.55 2.14 -23.83
C PRO A 121 -2.69 1.44 -22.76
N GLY A 122 -2.56 2.04 -21.58
CA GLY A 122 -1.85 1.44 -20.44
C GLY A 122 -2.58 0.24 -19.84
N PHE A 123 -3.86 0.03 -20.19
CA PHE A 123 -4.66 -1.08 -19.69
C PHE A 123 -4.18 -2.45 -20.19
N GLU A 124 -3.60 -2.52 -21.40
CA GLU A 124 -3.07 -3.76 -21.96
C GLU A 124 -1.89 -4.31 -21.16
N GLY A 125 -1.00 -3.43 -20.68
CA GLY A 125 0.13 -3.82 -19.85
C GLY A 125 -0.30 -4.54 -18.58
N ILE A 126 -1.43 -4.14 -17.98
CA ILE A 126 -2.00 -4.77 -16.79
C ILE A 126 -2.53 -6.17 -17.10
N GLN A 127 -3.09 -6.39 -18.30
CA GLN A 127 -3.61 -7.71 -18.69
C GLN A 127 -2.51 -8.78 -18.73
N THR A 128 -1.25 -8.38 -18.96
CA THR A 128 -0.10 -9.31 -18.95
C THR A 128 0.18 -9.91 -17.57
N VAL A 129 -0.18 -9.21 -16.48
CA VAL A 129 -0.02 -9.68 -15.09
C VAL A 129 -0.95 -10.85 -14.79
N TYR A 130 -2.18 -10.83 -15.31
CA TYR A 130 -3.16 -11.90 -15.08
C TYR A 130 -2.88 -13.15 -15.91
N ARG A 131 -2.12 -13.03 -16.99
CA ARG A 131 -1.69 -14.17 -17.84
C ARG A 131 -0.51 -14.95 -17.27
N GLN A 132 0.05 -14.51 -16.13
CA GLN A 132 1.16 -15.18 -15.46
C GLN A 132 0.66 -16.35 -14.60
N ASN A 133 1.59 -17.04 -13.94
CA ASN A 133 1.27 -18.10 -12.98
C ASN A 133 0.33 -17.58 -11.88
N ILE A 134 -0.90 -18.09 -11.86
CA ILE A 134 -1.96 -17.67 -10.92
C ILE A 134 -1.52 -17.70 -9.46
N ALA A 135 -0.75 -18.71 -9.04
CA ALA A 135 -0.31 -18.83 -7.65
C ALA A 135 0.65 -17.70 -7.28
N VAL A 136 1.59 -17.38 -8.18
CA VAL A 136 2.53 -16.27 -8.00
C VAL A 136 1.80 -14.93 -8.04
N THR A 137 0.84 -14.76 -8.96
CA THR A 137 0.02 -13.54 -9.07
C THR A 137 -0.82 -13.32 -7.82
N ILE A 138 -1.44 -14.35 -7.25
CA ILE A 138 -2.18 -14.24 -5.99
C ILE A 138 -1.23 -13.86 -4.85
N VAL A 139 -0.12 -14.59 -4.66
CA VAL A 139 0.81 -14.29 -3.57
C VAL A 139 1.36 -12.87 -3.67
N SER A 140 1.79 -12.44 -4.86
CA SER A 140 2.33 -11.10 -5.07
C SER A 140 1.27 -10.02 -4.94
N SER A 141 0.20 -10.08 -5.73
CA SER A 141 -0.75 -8.97 -5.89
C SER A 141 -1.84 -8.94 -4.81
N VAL A 142 -2.17 -10.08 -4.19
CA VAL A 142 -3.21 -10.16 -3.16
C VAL A 142 -2.63 -10.07 -1.76
N ILE A 143 -1.39 -10.52 -1.53
CA ILE A 143 -0.81 -10.58 -0.19
C ILE A 143 0.31 -9.56 -0.03
N PHE A 144 1.40 -9.74 -0.78
CA PHE A 144 2.62 -8.96 -0.55
C PHE A 144 2.47 -7.48 -0.96
N ALA A 145 1.89 -7.19 -2.13
CA ALA A 145 1.65 -5.82 -2.57
C ALA A 145 0.80 -5.02 -1.56
N PRO A 146 -0.42 -5.46 -1.16
CA PRO A 146 -1.21 -4.76 -0.15
C PRO A 146 -0.47 -4.54 1.18
N VAL A 147 0.28 -5.53 1.66
CA VAL A 147 1.03 -5.38 2.92
C VAL A 147 2.13 -4.32 2.79
N VAL A 148 2.95 -4.40 1.74
CA VAL A 148 4.05 -3.45 1.51
C VAL A 148 3.51 -2.04 1.31
N GLU A 149 2.49 -1.90 0.47
CA GLU A 149 1.90 -0.60 0.15
C GLU A 149 1.23 0.02 1.39
N GLU A 150 0.44 -0.73 2.16
CA GLU A 150 -0.19 -0.15 3.36
C GLU A 150 0.83 0.17 4.47
N LEU A 151 1.92 -0.61 4.61
CA LEU A 151 3.02 -0.25 5.51
C LEU A 151 3.70 1.06 5.09
N LEU A 152 3.97 1.21 3.79
CA LEU A 152 4.61 2.40 3.24
C LEU A 152 3.70 3.63 3.31
N PHE A 153 2.51 3.53 2.77
CA PHE A 153 1.63 4.67 2.57
C PHE A 153 0.85 5.03 3.84
N ARG A 154 0.42 4.05 4.66
CA ARG A 154 -0.46 4.32 5.82
C ARG A 154 0.32 4.36 7.12
N ALA A 155 1.10 3.32 7.40
CA ALA A 155 1.86 3.27 8.65
C ALA A 155 2.98 4.32 8.69
N LEU A 156 3.63 4.59 7.56
CA LEU A 156 4.76 5.52 7.49
C LEU A 156 4.36 6.89 6.93
N MET A 157 4.01 6.99 5.66
CA MET A 157 3.86 8.28 4.98
C MET A 157 2.67 9.10 5.49
N TYR A 158 1.45 8.54 5.48
CA TYR A 158 0.25 9.19 5.98
C TYR A 158 0.42 9.65 7.44
N ARG A 159 0.98 8.78 8.30
CA ARG A 159 1.19 9.10 9.70
C ARG A 159 2.15 10.26 9.90
N ARG A 160 3.28 10.29 9.18
CA ARG A 160 4.23 11.41 9.18
C ARG A 160 3.54 12.70 8.71
N MET A 161 2.79 12.63 7.62
CA MET A 161 2.03 13.76 7.08
C MET A 161 0.97 14.27 8.08
N LYS A 162 0.31 13.39 8.84
CA LYS A 162 -0.69 13.76 9.85
C LYS A 162 -0.11 14.55 11.02
N CYS A 163 1.19 14.47 11.28
CA CYS A 163 1.84 15.28 12.33
C CYS A 163 1.95 16.77 11.99
N VAL A 164 2.01 17.09 10.68
CA VAL A 164 2.26 18.43 10.14
C VAL A 164 1.06 19.03 9.41
N PHE A 165 0.27 18.20 8.74
CA PHE A 165 -0.95 18.62 8.04
C PHE A 165 -2.22 18.40 8.85
N ARG A 166 -3.30 19.08 8.45
CA ARG A 166 -4.67 18.73 8.88
C ARG A 166 -5.00 17.32 8.37
N GLY A 167 -5.81 16.57 9.13
CA GLY A 167 -6.12 15.17 8.82
C GLY A 167 -6.58 14.93 7.38
N HIS A 168 -7.47 15.77 6.85
CA HIS A 168 -7.96 15.64 5.46
C HIS A 168 -6.88 15.89 4.40
N THR A 169 -5.98 16.85 4.63
CA THR A 169 -4.87 17.11 3.70
C THR A 169 -3.88 15.95 3.69
N ALA A 170 -3.56 15.37 4.86
CA ALA A 170 -2.72 14.18 4.93
C ALA A 170 -3.34 12.98 4.18
N ILE A 171 -4.66 12.80 4.28
CA ILE A 171 -5.41 11.77 3.53
C ILE A 171 -5.22 11.99 2.02
N ILE A 172 -5.55 13.18 1.51
CA ILE A 172 -5.50 13.48 0.07
C ILE A 172 -4.09 13.33 -0.49
N VAL A 173 -3.09 13.90 0.18
CA VAL A 173 -1.70 13.85 -0.30
C VAL A 173 -1.17 12.43 -0.29
N SER A 174 -1.41 11.65 0.78
CA SER A 174 -0.96 10.26 0.82
C SER A 174 -1.62 9.38 -0.25
N ALA A 175 -2.91 9.62 -0.54
CA ALA A 175 -3.64 8.93 -1.60
C ALA A 175 -3.12 9.28 -3.00
N LEU A 176 -2.68 10.53 -3.22
CA LEU A 176 -2.10 10.94 -4.50
C LEU A 176 -0.80 10.20 -4.78
N PHE A 177 0.11 10.12 -3.81
CA PHE A 177 1.34 9.36 -3.96
C PHE A 177 1.11 7.85 -4.13
N PHE A 178 0.09 7.29 -3.48
CA PHE A 178 -0.34 5.91 -3.70
C PHE A 178 -0.78 5.69 -5.16
N ALA A 179 -1.55 6.63 -5.72
CA ALA A 179 -2.05 6.54 -7.09
C ALA A 179 -0.96 6.68 -8.17
N VAL A 180 -0.01 7.61 -7.97
CA VAL A 180 1.01 7.96 -8.98
C VAL A 180 1.95 6.79 -9.31
N GLY A 181 2.08 5.80 -8.42
CA GLY A 181 2.88 4.59 -8.69
C GLY A 181 2.30 3.63 -9.73
N HIS A 182 1.10 3.91 -10.26
CA HIS A 182 0.40 3.00 -11.19
C HIS A 182 0.66 3.34 -12.66
N ALA A 183 0.66 2.32 -13.51
CA ALA A 183 1.09 2.42 -14.91
C ALA A 183 -0.03 2.84 -15.90
N SER A 184 -1.27 2.95 -15.45
CA SER A 184 -2.41 3.33 -16.29
C SER A 184 -3.22 4.47 -15.67
N VAL A 185 -3.87 5.27 -16.52
CA VAL A 185 -4.68 6.40 -16.07
C VAL A 185 -5.90 5.91 -15.30
N LEU A 186 -6.53 4.81 -15.76
CA LEU A 186 -7.63 4.18 -15.02
C LEU A 186 -7.20 3.70 -13.64
N GLN A 187 -6.01 3.11 -13.52
CA GLN A 187 -5.47 2.71 -12.22
C GLN A 187 -5.09 3.92 -11.35
N LEU A 188 -4.61 5.02 -11.94
CA LEU A 188 -4.33 6.24 -11.19
C LEU A 188 -5.62 6.79 -10.56
N VAL A 189 -6.70 6.90 -11.33
CA VAL A 189 -7.99 7.41 -10.80
C VAL A 189 -8.56 6.47 -9.74
N TYR A 190 -8.62 5.16 -10.04
CA TYR A 190 -9.10 4.16 -9.08
C TYR A 190 -8.23 4.11 -7.82
N GLY A 191 -6.92 4.07 -8.00
CA GLY A 191 -5.92 4.06 -6.93
C GLY A 191 -6.00 5.30 -6.06
N PHE A 192 -6.29 6.48 -6.63
CA PHE A 192 -6.50 7.69 -5.82
C PHE A 192 -7.74 7.58 -4.93
N ILE A 193 -8.86 7.13 -5.49
CA ILE A 193 -10.11 6.96 -4.75
C ILE A 193 -9.93 5.91 -3.64
N MET A 194 -9.39 4.74 -3.97
CA MET A 194 -9.08 3.69 -2.99
C MET A 194 -8.06 4.18 -1.97
N GLY A 195 -7.10 4.99 -2.41
CA GLY A 195 -6.08 5.55 -1.55
C GLY A 195 -6.67 6.43 -0.45
N ILE A 196 -7.69 7.23 -0.77
CA ILE A 196 -8.47 8.02 0.18
C ILE A 196 -9.23 7.08 1.13
N VAL A 197 -9.92 6.07 0.59
CA VAL A 197 -10.71 5.10 1.39
C VAL A 197 -9.82 4.39 2.40
N PHE A 198 -8.66 3.88 1.99
CA PHE A 198 -7.70 3.22 2.87
C PHE A 198 -7.15 4.16 3.94
N ALA A 199 -6.81 5.41 3.59
CA ALA A 199 -6.33 6.39 4.56
C ALA A 199 -7.42 6.78 5.57
N VAL A 200 -8.68 6.98 5.14
CA VAL A 200 -9.82 7.24 6.04
C VAL A 200 -10.07 6.04 6.95
N LEU A 201 -10.03 4.82 6.40
CA LEU A 201 -10.25 3.59 7.15
C LEU A 201 -9.16 3.41 8.21
N TYR A 202 -7.90 3.60 7.83
CA TYR A 202 -6.76 3.58 8.74
C TYR A 202 -6.89 4.62 9.85
N ASP A 203 -7.26 5.85 9.51
CA ASP A 203 -7.42 6.96 10.46
C ASP A 203 -8.50 6.68 11.51
N ARG A 204 -9.64 6.14 11.08
CA ARG A 204 -10.78 5.83 11.96
C ARG A 204 -10.54 4.58 12.80
N ARG A 205 -9.99 3.52 12.21
CA ARG A 205 -9.80 2.22 12.89
C ARG A 205 -8.52 2.19 13.72
N ASN A 206 -7.56 3.07 13.43
CA ASN A 206 -6.25 3.10 14.07
C ASN A 206 -5.58 1.72 14.07
N THR A 207 -5.75 0.95 12.99
CA THR A 207 -5.11 -0.36 12.77
C THR A 207 -4.81 -0.50 11.29
N ILE A 208 -3.66 -1.11 10.96
CA ILE A 208 -3.26 -1.39 9.58
C ILE A 208 -4.02 -2.59 9.00
N LEU A 209 -4.55 -3.47 9.84
CA LEU A 209 -5.25 -4.68 9.39
C LEU A 209 -6.48 -4.34 8.55
N ALA A 210 -7.18 -3.25 8.88
CA ALA A 210 -8.38 -2.84 8.16
C ALA A 210 -8.14 -2.44 6.69
N PRO A 211 -7.26 -1.47 6.37
CA PRO A 211 -6.94 -1.17 4.98
C PRO A 211 -6.27 -2.33 4.26
N VAL A 212 -5.39 -3.10 4.92
CA VAL A 212 -4.78 -4.30 4.31
C VAL A 212 -5.86 -5.29 3.89
N ALA A 213 -6.78 -5.67 4.79
CA ALA A 213 -7.83 -6.63 4.47
C ALA A 213 -8.74 -6.18 3.32
N MET A 214 -9.10 -4.89 3.31
CA MET A 214 -9.88 -4.30 2.21
C MET A 214 -9.14 -4.34 0.88
N HIS A 215 -7.84 -4.02 0.90
CA HIS A 215 -6.99 -4.01 -0.27
C HIS A 215 -6.76 -5.43 -0.81
N MET A 216 -6.45 -6.39 0.06
CA MET A 216 -6.36 -7.82 -0.30
C MET A 216 -7.65 -8.29 -0.97
N ALA A 217 -8.82 -7.97 -0.40
CA ALA A 217 -10.11 -8.35 -0.95
C ALA A 217 -10.37 -7.74 -2.34
N ALA A 218 -10.08 -6.44 -2.50
CA ALA A 218 -10.24 -5.74 -3.78
C ALA A 218 -9.33 -6.32 -4.88
N ASN A 219 -8.10 -6.69 -4.53
CA ASN A 219 -7.16 -7.30 -5.49
C ASN A 219 -7.57 -8.75 -5.81
N LEU A 220 -7.97 -9.52 -4.81
CA LEU A 220 -8.41 -10.90 -4.99
C LEU A 220 -9.58 -11.00 -5.95
N ILE A 221 -10.65 -10.23 -5.72
CA ILE A 221 -11.83 -10.29 -6.58
C ILE A 221 -11.52 -9.81 -8.01
N THR A 222 -10.63 -8.82 -8.16
CA THR A 222 -10.18 -8.33 -9.47
C THR A 222 -9.46 -9.42 -10.25
N ILE A 223 -8.58 -10.18 -9.58
CA ILE A 223 -7.88 -11.32 -10.21
C ILE A 223 -8.89 -12.41 -10.56
N LEU A 224 -9.79 -12.78 -9.65
CA LEU A 224 -10.78 -13.84 -9.89
C LEU A 224 -11.71 -13.56 -11.07
N ILE A 225 -12.08 -12.29 -11.29
CA ILE A 225 -12.93 -11.89 -12.43
C ILE A 225 -12.16 -11.93 -13.77
N LYS A 226 -10.83 -11.75 -13.73
CA LYS A 226 -9.98 -11.63 -14.94
C LYS A 226 -9.26 -12.92 -15.33
N LEU A 227 -9.37 -13.97 -14.52
CA LEU A 227 -9.01 -15.34 -14.88
C LEU A 227 -10.03 -15.92 -15.86
#